data_AF-A0A1D3RM35-F1
#
_entry.id   AF-A0A1D3RM35-F1
#
_cell.length_a   1.000
_cell.length_b   1.000
_cell.length_c   1.000
_cell.angle_alpha   90.00
_cell.angle_beta   90.00
_cell.angle_gamma   90.00
#
_symmetry.space_group_name_H-M   'P 1'
#
loop_
_entity.id
_entity.type
_entity.pdbx_description
1 polymer ?
#
loop_
_entity_poly.entity_id
_entity_poly.type
_entity_poly.pdbx_seq_one_letter_code
_entity_poly.pdbx_strand_id
1 'polypeptide(L)' 'MMPHPERCFRKIQNSWQPSDWKEDGAWLRMFRNARVWVG' A
#
# COMPACT_ATOMS: atom_id res chain seq x y z
N MET A 1 -8.74 10.79 3.45
CA MET A 1 -9.60 10.10 2.46
C MET A 1 -10.44 9.07 3.20
N MET A 2 -11.61 8.66 2.68
CA MET A 2 -12.49 7.69 3.33
C MET A 2 -11.98 6.23 3.37
N PRO A 3 -11.05 5.74 2.51
CA PRO A 3 -10.31 4.50 2.81
C PRO A 3 -9.14 4.72 3.80
N HIS A 4 -8.68 3.63 4.44
CA HIS A 4 -7.54 3.58 5.36
C HIS A 4 -6.31 2.94 4.70
N PRO A 5 -5.59 3.64 3.79
CA PRO A 5 -4.44 3.09 3.08
C PRO A 5 -3.30 2.63 4.00
N GLU A 6 -3.21 3.19 5.19
CA GLU A 6 -2.25 2.84 6.24
C GLU A 6 -2.55 1.50 6.92
N ARG A 7 -3.76 0.95 6.75
CA ARG A 7 -4.11 -0.39 7.27
C ARG A 7 -3.82 -1.51 6.26
N CYS A 8 -3.72 -1.18 4.97
CA CYS A 8 -3.62 -2.16 3.88
C CYS A 8 -2.41 -1.91 2.97
N PHE A 9 -1.31 -1.36 3.50
CA PHE A 9 -0.10 -1.07 2.72
C PHE A 9 0.76 -2.32 2.43
N ARG A 10 0.59 -3.42 3.18
CA ARG A 10 1.21 -4.71 2.89
C ARG A 10 0.22 -5.65 2.22
N LYS A 11 0.69 -6.52 1.33
CA LYS A 11 -0.14 -7.56 0.68
C LYS A 11 -0.97 -8.34 1.70
N ILE A 12 -0.34 -8.83 2.78
CA ILE A 12 -0.95 -9.71 3.79
C ILE A 12 -2.10 -9.07 4.57
N GLN A 13 -2.22 -7.73 4.56
CA GLN A 13 -3.27 -7.00 5.27
C GLN A 13 -4.56 -6.87 4.45
N ASN A 14 -4.56 -7.29 3.17
CA ASN A 14 -5.74 -7.24 2.32
C ASN A 14 -6.58 -8.50 2.51
N SER A 15 -7.90 -8.35 2.68
CA SER A 15 -8.84 -9.48 2.81
C SER A 15 -8.84 -10.40 1.59
N TRP A 16 -8.57 -9.83 0.42
CA TRP A 16 -8.29 -10.54 -0.82
C TRP A 16 -7.15 -9.84 -1.55
N GLN A 17 -6.30 -10.61 -2.22
CA GLN A 17 -5.18 -10.07 -2.99
C GLN A 17 -4.74 -11.05 -4.10
N PRO A 18 -4.23 -10.56 -5.25
CA PRO A 18 -3.70 -11.40 -6.33
C PRO A 18 -2.48 -12.25 -5.92
N SER A 19 -2.43 -13.51 -6.32
CA SER A 19 -1.36 -14.45 -5.90
C SER A 19 0.05 -13.99 -6.26
N ASP A 20 0.20 -13.23 -7.35
CA ASP A 20 1.45 -12.69 -7.89
C ASP A 20 2.01 -11.48 -7.13
N TRP A 21 1.22 -10.86 -6.24
CA TRP A 21 1.75 -9.78 -5.40
C TRP A 21 2.90 -10.29 -4.51
N LYS A 22 3.91 -9.45 -4.29
CA LYS A 22 4.99 -9.72 -3.35
C LYS A 22 4.64 -9.16 -1.97
N GLU A 23 5.56 -8.48 -1.29
CA GLU A 23 5.28 -7.95 0.05
C GLU A 23 4.40 -6.69 0.04
N ASP A 24 4.56 -5.86 -0.99
CA ASP A 24 3.92 -4.55 -1.09
C ASP A 24 2.45 -4.64 -1.52
N GLY A 25 1.58 -3.95 -0.79
CA GLY A 25 0.19 -3.71 -1.21
C GLY A 25 0.07 -2.44 -2.06
N ALA A 26 -1.05 -2.33 -2.80
CA ALA A 26 -1.28 -1.21 -3.72
C ALA A 26 -1.14 0.18 -3.07
N TRP A 27 -1.53 0.31 -1.79
CA TRP A 27 -1.52 1.59 -1.08
C TRP A 27 -0.12 2.09 -0.72
N LEU A 28 0.90 1.22 -0.68
CA LEU A 28 2.27 1.64 -0.32
C LEU A 28 2.83 2.70 -1.28
N ARG A 29 2.39 2.68 -2.54
CA ARG A 29 2.83 3.66 -3.55
C ARG A 29 2.48 5.10 -3.15
N MET A 30 1.34 5.32 -2.49
CA MET A 30 0.93 6.65 -2.04
C MET A 30 1.97 7.24 -1.05
N PHE A 31 2.40 6.44 -0.08
CA PHE A 31 3.39 6.86 0.92
C PHE A 31 4.80 7.01 0.32
N ARG A 32 5.17 6.13 -0.63
CA ARG A 32 6.44 6.27 -1.38
C ARG A 32 6.48 7.56 -2.21
N ASN A 33 5.37 7.94 -2.85
CA ASN A 33 5.28 9.20 -3.57
C ASN A 33 5.45 10.39 -2.62
N ALA A 34 4.83 10.35 -1.43
CA ALA A 34 5.02 11.39 -0.42
C ALA A 34 6.50 11.50 0.03
N ARG A 35 7.18 10.37 0.26
CA ARG A 35 8.62 10.34 0.59
C ARG A 35 9.47 10.98 -0.49
N VAL A 36 9.21 10.64 -1.76
CA VAL A 36 9.90 11.22 -2.92
C VAL A 36 9.66 12.72 -3.03
N TRP A 37 8.44 13.18 -2.72
CA TRP A 37 8.11 14.60 -2.78
C TRP A 37 8.86 15.43 -1.72
N VAL A 38 9.07 14.89 -0.51
CA VAL A 38 9.75 15.63 0.58
C VAL A 38 11.29 15.56 0.57
N GLY A 39 11.93 14.66 -0.20
CA GLY A 39 13.39 14.55 -0.32
C GLY A 39 13.94 13.26 0.25
#